data_AF-A0A3B8XQF5-F1
#
_entry.id   AF-A0A3B8XQF5-F1
#
_cell.length_a   1.000
_cell.length_b   1.000
_cell.length_c   1.000
_cell.angle_alpha   90.00
_cell.angle_beta   90.00
_cell.angle_gamma   90.00
#
_symmetry.space_group_name_H-M   'P 1'
#
loop_
_entity.id
_entity.type
_entity.pdbx_description
1 polymer ?
#
loop_
_entity_poly.entity_id
_entity_poly.type
_entity_poly.pdbx_seq_one_letter_code
_entity_poly.pdbx_strand_id
1 'polypeptide(L)'
;GLKRLERRLAGGRLTPGKAELTKGHAVVWGEARHPDGRVRRARLVTPQTHVYSAEAAVLLARRALDAAKPGYQLPSAVAGAALVEEIPGVQWREIVERAEETVDEDGRPVTPQAEPEGA
;
A
#
# COMPACT_ATOMS: atom_id res chain seq x y z
N GLY A 1 -18.20 26.20 -13.28
CA GLY A 1 -18.21 27.56 -12.72
C GLY A 1 -18.01 27.49 -11.22
N LEU A 2 -17.04 28.25 -10.70
CA LEU A 2 -16.56 28.21 -9.31
C LEU A 2 -17.69 28.23 -8.27
N LYS A 3 -18.70 29.10 -8.44
CA LYS A 3 -19.89 29.18 -7.58
C LYS A 3 -20.70 27.89 -7.42
N ARG A 4 -20.68 26.99 -8.42
CA ARG A 4 -21.34 25.68 -8.36
C ARG A 4 -20.53 24.68 -7.55
N LEU A 5 -19.20 24.77 -7.61
CA LEU A 5 -18.28 23.94 -6.85
C LEU A 5 -18.30 24.33 -5.37
N GLU A 6 -18.24 25.63 -5.07
CA GLU A 6 -18.35 26.19 -3.71
C GLU A 6 -19.64 25.73 -3.01
N ARG A 7 -20.79 25.78 -3.72
CA ARG A 7 -22.08 25.32 -3.17
C ARG A 7 -22.12 23.82 -2.88
N ARG A 8 -21.45 23.01 -3.71
CA ARG A 8 -21.32 21.56 -3.49
C ARG A 8 -20.39 21.22 -2.33
N LEU A 9 -19.34 22.02 -2.12
CA LEU A 9 -18.44 21.88 -0.97
C LEU A 9 -19.11 22.35 0.33
N ALA A 10 -19.85 23.46 0.29
CA ALA A 10 -20.57 24.00 1.45
C ALA A 10 -21.76 23.11 1.91
N GLY A 11 -22.41 22.40 0.98
CA GLY A 11 -23.45 21.41 1.28
C GLY A 11 -22.93 19.98 1.43
N GLY A 12 -21.62 19.76 1.25
CA GLY A 12 -20.99 18.45 1.28
C GLY A 12 -20.64 18.01 2.70
N ARG A 13 -20.78 16.71 2.97
CA ARG A 13 -20.31 16.13 4.22
C ARG A 13 -18.78 16.16 4.24
N LEU A 14 -18.19 16.85 5.21
CA LEU A 14 -16.72 16.89 5.39
C LEU A 14 -16.15 15.52 5.81
N THR A 15 -17.03 14.61 6.26
CA THR A 15 -16.70 13.25 6.66
C THR A 15 -17.38 12.23 5.74
N PRO A 16 -16.67 11.13 5.40
CA PRO A 16 -17.21 10.13 4.50
C PRO A 16 -18.53 9.54 5.01
N GLY A 17 -19.41 9.20 4.08
CA GLY A 17 -20.62 8.46 4.37
C GLY A 17 -20.33 7.00 4.71
N LYS A 18 -21.31 6.29 5.30
CA LYS A 18 -21.17 4.86 5.66
C LYS A 18 -20.76 3.98 4.47
N ALA A 19 -21.32 4.24 3.28
CA ALA A 19 -20.98 3.51 2.07
C ALA A 19 -19.52 3.72 1.64
N GLU A 20 -19.00 4.94 1.75
CA GLU A 20 -17.61 5.26 1.45
C GLU A 20 -16.66 4.61 2.46
N LEU A 21 -17.00 4.63 3.75
CA LEU A 21 -16.25 3.93 4.79
C LEU A 21 -16.20 2.41 4.57
N THR A 22 -17.27 1.82 4.04
CA THR A 22 -17.37 0.36 3.87
C THR A 22 -16.73 -0.14 2.57
N LYS A 23 -16.87 0.61 1.47
CA LYS A 23 -16.40 0.19 0.13
C LYS A 23 -15.06 0.79 -0.27
N GLY A 24 -14.64 1.87 0.39
CA GLY A 24 -13.40 2.55 0.11
C GLY A 24 -12.19 1.71 0.52
N HIS A 25 -11.10 1.90 -0.20
CA HIS A 25 -9.79 1.34 0.13
C HIS A 25 -8.70 2.31 -0.33
N ALA A 26 -7.51 2.19 0.24
CA ALA A 26 -6.33 2.85 -0.28
C ALA A 26 -5.28 1.84 -0.71
N VAL A 27 -4.45 2.25 -1.67
CA VAL A 27 -3.38 1.45 -2.24
C VAL A 27 -2.08 2.20 -2.07
N VAL A 28 -1.09 1.55 -1.48
CA VAL A 28 0.29 2.05 -1.39
C VAL A 28 1.17 1.14 -2.23
N TRP A 29 2.04 1.74 -3.02
CA TRP A 29 3.08 1.04 -3.77
C TRP A 29 4.44 1.54 -3.28
N GLY A 30 5.40 0.63 -3.19
CA GLY A 30 6.77 0.97 -2.80
C GLY A 30 7.78 0.20 -3.62
N GLU A 31 8.93 0.82 -3.83
CA GLU A 31 10.09 0.22 -4.46
C GLU A 31 11.33 0.53 -3.63
N ALA A 32 12.15 -0.49 -3.41
CA ALA A 32 13.45 -0.38 -2.78
C ALA A 32 14.52 -0.83 -3.77
N ARG A 33 15.60 -0.06 -3.88
CA ARG A 33 16.76 -0.35 -4.74
C ARG A 33 17.98 -0.55 -3.86
N HIS A 34 18.72 -1.61 -4.13
CA HIS A 34 19.98 -1.90 -3.47
C HIS A 34 21.16 -1.46 -4.36
N PRO A 35 22.29 -1.00 -3.79
CA PRO A 35 23.45 -0.55 -4.58
C PRO A 35 24.04 -1.59 -5.55
N ASP A 36 23.81 -2.88 -5.31
CA ASP A 36 24.22 -3.98 -6.21
C ASP A 36 23.26 -4.19 -7.41
N GLY A 37 22.25 -3.33 -7.57
CA GLY A 37 21.28 -3.39 -8.66
C GLY A 37 20.00 -4.15 -8.35
N ARG A 38 19.86 -4.82 -7.19
CA ARG A 38 18.61 -5.50 -6.82
C ARG A 38 17.47 -4.49 -6.62
N VAL A 39 16.28 -4.80 -7.15
CA VAL A 39 15.06 -4.02 -6.95
C VAL A 39 13.98 -4.91 -6.32
N ARG A 40 13.29 -4.37 -5.33
CA ARG A 40 12.12 -5.00 -4.68
C ARG A 40 10.94 -4.06 -4.77
N ARG A 41 9.78 -4.57 -5.16
CA ARG A 41 8.54 -3.79 -5.27
C ARG A 41 7.46 -4.45 -4.45
N ALA A 42 6.60 -3.67 -3.84
CA ALA A 42 5.48 -4.20 -3.09
C ALA A 42 4.24 -3.32 -3.23
N ARG A 43 3.09 -3.92 -2.97
CA ARG A 43 1.81 -3.23 -2.89
C ARG A 43 1.12 -3.58 -1.57
N LEU A 44 0.59 -2.56 -0.93
CA LEU A 44 -0.30 -2.66 0.22
C LEU A 44 -1.70 -2.21 -0.20
N VAL A 45 -2.71 -3.00 0.10
CA VAL A 45 -4.12 -2.59 0.04
C VAL A 45 -4.61 -2.48 1.48
N THR A 46 -5.33 -1.41 1.79
CA THR A 46 -5.83 -1.11 3.13
C THR A 46 -7.34 -0.89 3.08
N PRO A 47 -8.05 -0.96 4.21
CA PRO A 47 -9.40 -0.40 4.31
C PRO A 47 -9.44 1.08 3.92
N GLN A 48 -10.64 1.66 3.90
CA GLN A 48 -10.80 3.10 3.72
C GLN A 48 -9.89 3.86 4.70
N THR A 49 -9.18 4.90 4.23
CA THR A 49 -8.14 5.62 5.00
C THR A 49 -8.54 6.10 6.39
N HIS A 50 -9.79 6.53 6.63
CA HIS A 50 -10.23 6.93 7.97
C HIS A 50 -10.40 5.71 8.88
N VAL A 51 -10.95 4.61 8.34
CA VAL A 51 -11.04 3.33 9.06
C VAL A 51 -9.64 2.84 9.40
N TYR A 52 -8.75 2.79 8.42
CA TYR A 52 -7.34 2.42 8.61
C TYR A 52 -6.67 3.26 9.70
N SER A 53 -6.85 4.59 9.66
CA SER A 53 -6.21 5.49 10.63
C SER A 53 -6.76 5.32 12.04
N ALA A 54 -8.07 5.09 12.18
CA ALA A 54 -8.70 4.82 13.46
C ALA A 54 -8.20 3.51 14.08
N GLU A 55 -8.15 2.44 13.29
CA GLU A 55 -7.64 1.13 13.74
C GLU A 55 -6.15 1.21 14.12
N ALA A 56 -5.33 1.87 13.29
CA ALA A 56 -3.92 2.08 13.57
C ALA A 56 -3.70 2.84 14.90
N ALA A 57 -4.48 3.89 15.15
CA ALA A 57 -4.38 4.67 16.38
C ALA A 57 -4.74 3.85 17.63
N VAL A 58 -5.80 3.03 17.58
CA VAL A 58 -6.18 2.13 18.68
C VAL A 58 -5.10 1.08 18.93
N LEU A 59 -4.56 0.49 17.87
CA LEU A 59 -3.50 -0.52 17.98
C LEU A 59 -2.22 0.07 18.58
N LEU A 60 -1.81 1.26 18.13
CA LEU A 60 -0.66 1.97 18.68
C LEU A 60 -0.87 2.39 20.13
N ALA A 61 -2.05 2.87 20.49
CA ALA A 61 -2.37 3.22 21.87
C ALA A 61 -2.23 2.01 22.79
N ARG A 62 -2.70 0.82 22.36
CA ARG A 62 -2.53 -0.43 23.11
C ARG A 62 -1.06 -0.80 23.27
N ARG A 63 -0.27 -0.76 22.19
CA ARG A 63 1.18 -1.05 22.23
C ARG A 63 1.95 -0.07 23.11
N ALA A 64 1.54 1.18 23.13
CA ALA A 64 2.18 2.21 23.94
C ALA A 64 2.01 1.97 25.44
N LEU A 65 0.92 1.33 25.88
CA LEU A 65 0.73 0.99 27.30
C LEU A 65 1.82 0.03 27.81
N ASP A 66 2.34 -0.84 26.95
CA ASP A 66 3.32 -1.86 27.33
C ASP A 66 4.77 -1.46 26.99
N ALA A 67 4.98 -0.77 25.87
CA ALA A 67 6.32 -0.62 25.27
C ALA A 67 6.79 0.84 25.10
N ALA A 68 5.94 1.85 25.31
CA ALA A 68 6.32 3.23 25.06
C ALA A 68 7.26 3.78 26.14
N LYS A 69 8.31 4.48 25.69
CA LYS A 69 9.16 5.32 26.53
C LYS A 69 8.63 6.76 26.62
N PRO A 70 8.98 7.54 27.67
CA PRO A 70 8.66 8.96 27.72
C PRO A 70 9.20 9.72 26.50
N GLY A 71 8.41 10.69 26.02
CA GLY A 71 8.73 11.50 24.83
C GLY A 71 7.96 11.08 23.58
N TYR A 72 8.39 11.59 22.43
CA TYR A 72 7.79 11.27 21.13
C TYR A 72 8.46 10.04 20.51
N GLN A 73 7.64 9.13 19.97
CA GLN A 73 8.11 7.90 19.32
C GLN A 73 7.35 7.68 18.01
N LEU A 74 8.06 7.15 17.01
CA LEU A 74 7.44 6.71 15.77
C LEU A 74 6.70 5.40 15.97
N PRO A 75 5.62 5.14 15.20
CA PRO A 75 4.93 3.84 15.18
C PRO A 75 5.87 2.64 15.06
N SER A 76 6.87 2.74 14.17
CA SER A 76 7.87 1.69 13.96
C SER A 76 8.76 1.42 15.18
N ALA A 77 8.99 2.41 16.04
CA ALA A 77 9.77 2.26 17.26
C ALA A 77 8.97 1.58 18.37
N VAL A 78 7.65 1.81 18.44
CA VAL A 78 6.76 1.23 19.47
C VAL A 78 6.30 -0.17 19.10
N ALA A 79 6.08 -0.43 17.80
CA ALA A 79 5.36 -1.63 17.37
C ALA A 79 5.97 -2.34 16.15
N GLY A 80 7.14 -1.89 15.67
CA GLY A 80 7.83 -2.49 14.54
C GLY A 80 7.25 -2.13 13.17
N ALA A 81 7.95 -2.52 12.11
CA ALA A 81 7.55 -2.22 10.73
C ALA A 81 6.33 -3.04 10.25
N ALA A 82 6.12 -4.23 10.83
CA ALA A 82 5.05 -5.15 10.46
C ALA A 82 3.68 -4.79 11.07
N LEU A 83 3.59 -3.74 11.90
CA LEU A 83 2.34 -3.31 12.55
C LEU A 83 1.16 -3.19 11.58
N VAL A 84 1.45 -2.71 10.36
CA VAL A 84 0.45 -2.47 9.34
C VAL A 84 -0.30 -3.74 8.93
N GLU A 85 0.35 -4.90 9.02
CA GLU A 85 -0.22 -6.20 8.68
C GLU A 85 -1.24 -6.69 9.72
N GLU A 86 -1.21 -6.13 10.93
CA GLU A 86 -2.16 -6.47 11.99
C GLU A 86 -3.49 -5.72 11.87
N ILE A 87 -3.54 -4.65 11.06
CA ILE A 87 -4.75 -3.86 10.87
C ILE A 87 -5.74 -4.67 10.03
N PRO A 88 -6.98 -4.91 10.52
CA PRO A 88 -7.95 -5.73 9.80
C PRO A 88 -8.21 -5.25 8.38
N GLY A 89 -8.19 -6.18 7.42
CA GLY A 89 -8.42 -5.87 6.00
C GLY A 89 -7.22 -5.28 5.26
N VAL A 90 -6.06 -5.15 5.91
CA VAL A 90 -4.82 -4.87 5.22
C VAL A 90 -4.31 -6.13 4.50
N GLN A 91 -3.82 -5.94 3.28
CA GLN A 91 -3.22 -6.98 2.46
C GLN A 91 -1.92 -6.47 1.85
N TRP A 92 -0.81 -7.09 2.22
CA TRP A 92 0.50 -6.83 1.63
C TRP A 92 0.87 -7.92 0.62
N ARG A 93 1.52 -7.53 -0.47
CA ARG A 93 2.15 -8.48 -1.40
C ARG A 93 3.39 -7.87 -2.06
N GLU A 94 4.43 -8.68 -2.19
CA GLU A 94 5.54 -8.38 -3.09
C GLU A 94 5.05 -8.46 -4.55
N ILE A 95 5.51 -7.52 -5.37
CA ILE A 95 5.31 -7.55 -6.81
C ILE A 95 6.53 -8.23 -7.40
N VAL A 96 6.36 -9.50 -7.72
CA VAL A 96 7.30 -10.22 -8.58
C VAL A 96 6.98 -9.78 -10.01
N GLU A 97 7.89 -9.06 -10.66
CA GLU A 97 7.79 -8.89 -12.11
C GLU A 97 7.79 -10.30 -12.71
N ARG A 98 6.67 -10.67 -13.34
CA ARG A 98 6.71 -11.77 -14.29
C ARG A 98 7.61 -11.28 -15.40
N ALA A 99 8.64 -12.07 -15.75
CA ALA A 99 9.46 -11.80 -16.92
C ALA A 99 8.54 -11.34 -18.05
N GLU A 100 8.90 -10.23 -18.73
CA GLU A 100 8.16 -9.78 -19.90
C GLU A 100 7.89 -11.01 -20.76
N GLU A 101 6.62 -11.33 -20.94
CA GLU A 101 6.23 -12.38 -21.87
C GLU A 101 6.64 -11.81 -23.23
N THR A 102 7.79 -12.25 -23.73
CA THR A 102 8.28 -11.84 -25.05
C THR A 102 7.22 -12.26 -26.02
N VAL A 103 6.47 -11.31 -26.56
CA VAL A 103 5.46 -11.59 -27.58
C VAL A 103 6.09 -11.39 -28.95
N ASP A 104 5.76 -12.24 -29.91
CA ASP A 104 6.14 -12.04 -31.31
C ASP A 104 5.39 -10.84 -31.93
N GLU A 105 5.70 -10.51 -33.19
CA GLU A 105 5.03 -9.42 -33.93
C GLU A 105 3.50 -9.63 -34.04
N ASP A 106 3.02 -10.87 -33.87
CA ASP A 106 1.62 -11.26 -33.87
C ASP A 106 0.99 -11.31 -32.45
N GLY A 107 1.74 -10.94 -31.41
CA GLY A 107 1.28 -10.88 -30.02
C GLY A 107 1.22 -12.22 -29.31
N ARG A 108 1.85 -13.28 -29.83
CA ARG A 108 1.85 -14.63 -29.22
C ARG A 108 3.03 -14.77 -28.25
N PRO A 109 2.84 -15.43 -27.10
CA PRO A 109 3.92 -15.64 -26.14
C PRO A 109 5.03 -16.53 -26.72
N VAL A 110 6.23 -15.96 -26.81
CA VAL A 110 7.48 -16.61 -27.23
C VAL A 110 8.26 -16.98 -25.98
N THR A 111 8.72 -18.23 -25.92
CA THR A 111 9.67 -18.66 -24.88
C THR A 111 11.08 -18.25 -25.33
N PRO A 112 11.89 -17.58 -24.49
CA PRO A 112 13.27 -17.28 -24.84
C PRO A 112 14.01 -18.58 -25.13
N GLN A 113 14.48 -18.76 -26.37
CA GLN A 113 15.34 -19.90 -26.69
C GLN A 113 16.71 -19.62 -26.06
N ALA A 114 17.20 -20.58 -25.25
CA ALA A 114 18.56 -20.52 -24.73
C ALA A 114 19.54 -20.47 -25.90
N GLU A 115 20.45 -19.50 -25.89
CA GLU A 115 21.53 -19.43 -26.88
C GLU A 115 22.31 -20.76 -26.89
N PRO A 116 22.65 -21.31 -28.06
CA PRO A 116 23.50 -22.48 -28.11
C PRO A 116 24.88 -22.11 -27.54
N GLU A 117 25.32 -22.81 -26.49
CA GLU A 117 26.70 -22.77 -26.03
C GLU A 117 27.61 -23.08 -27.23
N GLY A 118 28.41 -22.08 -27.62
CA GLY A 118 29.29 -22.15 -28.77
C GLY A 118 30.30 -23.30 -28.64
N ALA A 119 30.52 -23.99 -29.76
CA ALA A 119 31.63 -24.89 -30.00
C ALA A 119 32.69 -24.19 -30.88
#